data_AF-A0A6I9YY66-F1
#
_entry.id   AF-A0A6I9YY66-F1
#
_cell.length_a   1.000
_cell.length_b   1.000
_cell.length_c   1.000
_cell.angle_alpha   90.00
_cell.angle_beta   90.00
_cell.angle_gamma   90.00
#
_symmetry.space_group_name_H-M   'P 1'
#
loop_
_entity.id
_entity.type
_entity.pdbx_description
1 polymer ?
#
loop_
_entity_poly.entity_id
_entity_poly.type
_entity_poly.pdbx_seq_one_letter_code
_entity_poly.pdbx_strand_id
1 'polypeptide(L)'
;MELYKEEDEAYLELVTVATEFYQYLLLPFRDMRELATLYRLEILKSLQADRLGPKRVEALQKEAKEWTDQAEEAVCSIQNVTVGYFKETVTALAAMHKQMEQDQKRFGQAAWASASPRLENLKYLLAKESLQHMRARELCLKHKRVDIRKQMETLSEQKNDVAQVEKLELEYYGTQLELYEVQFEILKNEEMLLVTQLETLKRQMKEIQDEVIYYDTCENSEELEAMDQALETSRASSSEVARLRQKTQQLETKRGIICSRRAYLRNKKDQCEESQRLRIQQAQETTRYFQQHHNIQIVCMKKWKVEREFCF
;
A
#
# COMPACT_ATOMS: atom_id res chain seq x y z
N MET A 1 -7.96 -14.28 -30.14
CA MET A 1 -6.93 -14.81 -29.23
C MET A 1 -5.55 -14.23 -29.51
N GLU A 2 -5.16 -14.04 -30.78
CA GLU A 2 -3.88 -13.38 -31.14
C GLU A 2 -3.75 -11.96 -30.57
N LEU A 3 -4.77 -11.11 -30.74
CA LEU A 3 -4.79 -9.76 -30.17
C LEU A 3 -4.48 -9.71 -28.66
N TYR A 4 -5.01 -10.67 -27.89
CA TYR A 4 -4.76 -10.73 -26.45
C TYR A 4 -3.33 -11.16 -26.10
N LYS A 5 -2.70 -11.97 -26.96
CA LYS A 5 -1.28 -12.32 -26.81
C LYS A 5 -0.40 -11.11 -27.13
N GLU A 6 -0.70 -10.39 -28.20
CA GLU A 6 0.00 -9.15 -28.56
C GLU A 6 -0.11 -8.10 -27.45
N GLU A 7 -1.29 -7.96 -26.82
CA GLU A 7 -1.49 -7.07 -25.67
C GLU A 7 -0.64 -7.50 -24.45
N ASP A 8 -0.57 -8.81 -24.17
CA ASP A 8 0.27 -9.34 -23.09
C ASP A 8 1.76 -9.14 -23.37
N GLU A 9 2.21 -9.31 -24.62
CA GLU A 9 3.58 -9.04 -25.07
C GLU A 9 3.94 -7.56 -24.96
N ALA A 10 3.07 -6.67 -25.44
CA ALA A 10 3.25 -5.22 -25.32
C ALA A 10 3.32 -4.77 -23.84
N TYR A 11 2.56 -5.40 -22.95
CA TYR A 11 2.67 -5.15 -21.52
C TYR A 11 4.03 -5.59 -20.95
N LEU A 12 4.56 -6.74 -21.37
CA LEU A 12 5.90 -7.19 -20.94
C LEU A 12 7.01 -6.25 -21.44
N GLU A 13 6.90 -5.76 -22.67
CA GLU A 13 7.81 -4.76 -23.21
C GLU A 13 7.74 -3.46 -22.41
N LEU A 14 6.53 -2.98 -22.10
CA LEU A 14 6.32 -1.81 -21.24
C LEU A 14 7.00 -1.99 -19.87
N VAL A 15 6.81 -3.14 -19.23
CA VAL A 15 7.45 -3.45 -17.94
C VAL A 15 8.97 -3.44 -18.05
N THR A 16 9.52 -3.97 -19.15
CA THR A 16 10.97 -4.01 -19.39
C THR A 16 11.53 -2.59 -19.52
N VAL A 17 10.95 -1.77 -20.40
CA VAL A 17 11.36 -0.39 -20.63
C VAL A 17 11.17 0.46 -19.36
N ALA A 18 10.04 0.30 -18.67
CA ALA A 18 9.79 0.98 -17.40
C ALA A 18 10.84 0.57 -16.35
N THR A 19 11.18 -0.72 -16.25
CA THR A 19 12.20 -1.20 -15.32
C THR A 19 13.55 -0.54 -15.57
N GLU A 20 14.00 -0.50 -16.82
CA GLU A 20 15.25 0.18 -17.19
C GLU A 20 15.20 1.67 -16.85
N PHE A 21 14.14 2.36 -17.27
CA PHE A 21 13.95 3.79 -17.01
C PHE A 21 13.99 4.12 -15.51
N TYR A 22 13.26 3.37 -14.69
CA TYR A 22 13.23 3.60 -13.25
C TYR A 22 14.54 3.18 -12.57
N GLN A 23 15.27 2.19 -13.09
CA GLN A 23 16.63 1.89 -12.62
C GLN A 23 17.58 3.06 -12.86
N TYR A 24 17.51 3.72 -14.02
CA TYR A 24 18.28 4.93 -14.30
C TYR A 24 17.90 6.08 -13.36
N LEU A 25 16.61 6.30 -13.11
CA LEU A 25 16.15 7.32 -12.15
C LEU A 25 16.60 7.05 -10.71
N LEU A 26 16.70 5.78 -10.32
CA LEU A 26 17.10 5.38 -8.98
C LEU A 26 18.60 5.53 -8.73
N LEU A 27 19.43 5.49 -9.78
CA LEU A 27 20.89 5.42 -9.67
C LEU A 27 21.50 6.56 -8.83
N PRO A 28 21.20 7.85 -9.09
CA PRO A 28 21.80 8.95 -8.31
C PRO A 28 21.49 8.85 -6.81
N PHE A 29 20.28 8.43 -6.45
CA PHE A 29 19.88 8.30 -5.05
C PHE A 29 20.52 7.08 -4.37
N ARG A 30 20.73 5.99 -5.11
CA ARG A 30 21.47 4.82 -4.60
C ARG A 30 22.91 5.19 -4.32
N ASP A 31 23.55 5.88 -5.26
CA ASP A 31 24.93 6.35 -5.12
C ASP A 31 25.06 7.32 -3.95
N MET A 32 24.15 8.29 -3.83
CA MET A 32 24.15 9.25 -2.70
C MET A 32 23.95 8.56 -1.35
N ARG A 33 23.04 7.59 -1.25
CA ARG A 33 22.83 6.80 -0.02
C ARG A 33 24.10 6.04 0.37
N GLU A 34 24.76 5.42 -0.60
CA GLU A 34 25.99 4.63 -0.37
C GLU A 34 27.15 5.54 0.04
N LEU A 35 27.38 6.61 -0.70
CA LEU A 35 28.41 7.61 -0.42
C LEU A 35 28.21 8.26 0.96
N ALA A 36 27.00 8.71 1.28
CA ALA A 36 26.68 9.30 2.58
C ALA A 36 26.90 8.30 3.73
N THR A 37 26.53 7.03 3.52
CA THR A 37 26.78 5.97 4.51
C THR A 37 28.27 5.72 4.72
N LEU A 38 29.07 5.72 3.65
CA LEU A 38 30.53 5.54 3.72
C LEU A 38 31.21 6.68 4.48
N TYR A 39 30.91 7.94 4.13
CA TYR A 39 31.48 9.10 4.82
C TYR A 39 31.09 9.15 6.29
N ARG A 40 29.82 8.87 6.61
CA ARG A 40 29.36 8.75 8.00
C ARG A 40 30.16 7.68 8.76
N LEU A 41 30.40 6.51 8.17
CA LEU A 41 31.18 5.44 8.79
C LEU A 41 32.64 5.84 9.01
N GLU A 42 33.26 6.54 8.06
CA GLU A 42 34.63 7.04 8.19
C GLU A 42 34.74 8.07 9.32
N ILE A 43 33.79 8.99 9.42
CA ILE A 43 33.71 9.97 10.51
C ILE A 43 33.56 9.27 11.85
N LEU A 44 32.67 8.28 11.97
CA LEU A 44 32.49 7.51 13.20
C LEU A 44 33.76 6.76 13.61
N LYS A 45 34.54 6.22 12.65
CA LYS A 45 35.85 5.64 12.92
C LYS A 45 36.83 6.70 13.44
N SER A 46 36.84 7.89 12.84
CA SER A 46 37.71 8.98 13.29
C SER A 46 37.37 9.42 14.71
N LEU A 47 36.08 9.46 15.07
CA LEU A 47 35.60 9.80 16.42
C LEU A 47 36.02 8.79 17.50
N GLN A 48 36.33 7.55 17.11
CA GLN A 48 36.87 6.53 18.03
C GLN A 48 38.37 6.71 18.29
N ALA A 49 39.06 7.63 17.60
CA ALA A 49 40.48 7.89 17.84
C ALA A 49 40.68 8.79 19.07
N ASP A 50 41.51 8.35 20.01
CA ASP A 50 41.71 8.97 21.34
C ASP A 50 42.38 10.36 21.35
N ARG A 51 42.68 10.96 20.18
CA ARG A 51 43.50 12.18 20.07
C ARG A 51 42.76 13.37 19.44
N LEU A 52 41.43 13.44 19.58
CA LEU A 52 40.64 14.55 19.06
C LEU A 52 40.29 15.57 20.16
N GLY A 53 40.51 16.85 19.88
CA GLY A 53 40.07 17.94 20.77
C GLY A 53 38.54 18.13 20.72
N PRO A 54 37.93 18.74 21.76
CA PRO A 54 36.47 18.83 21.89
C PRO A 54 35.79 19.55 20.72
N LYS A 55 36.40 20.63 20.22
CA LYS A 55 35.88 21.36 19.03
C LYS A 55 35.87 20.50 17.76
N ARG A 56 36.85 19.61 17.60
CA ARG A 56 36.93 18.70 16.44
C ARG A 56 35.91 17.57 16.56
N VAL A 57 35.72 17.04 17.77
CA VAL A 57 34.67 16.05 18.07
C VAL A 57 33.30 16.61 17.73
N GLU A 58 32.97 17.82 18.19
CA GLU A 58 31.69 18.47 17.90
C GLU A 58 31.49 18.71 16.39
N ALA A 59 32.53 19.17 15.69
CA ALA A 59 32.48 19.36 14.24
C ALA A 59 32.21 18.04 13.49
N LEU A 60 32.91 16.96 13.85
CA LEU A 60 32.71 15.63 13.25
C LEU A 60 31.34 15.05 13.59
N GLN A 61 30.82 15.27 14.80
CA GLN A 61 29.46 14.87 15.15
C GLN A 61 28.40 15.59 14.31
N LYS A 62 28.60 16.89 14.03
CA LYS A 62 27.72 17.64 13.14
C LYS A 62 27.79 17.12 11.71
N GLU A 63 29.00 16.89 11.19
CA GLU A 63 29.20 16.33 9.85
C GLU A 63 28.57 14.94 9.71
N ALA A 64 28.71 14.08 10.72
CA ALA A 64 28.07 12.76 10.74
C ALA A 64 26.53 12.84 10.70
N LYS A 65 25.94 13.85 11.35
CA LYS A 65 24.49 14.11 11.28
C LYS A 65 24.08 14.55 9.88
N GLU A 66 24.80 15.49 9.28
CA GLU A 66 24.54 15.96 7.91
C GLU A 66 24.57 14.80 6.90
N TRP A 67 25.56 13.91 6.99
CA TRP A 67 25.61 12.69 6.16
C TRP A 67 24.48 11.69 6.49
N THR A 68 24.00 11.65 7.73
CA THR A 68 22.84 10.82 8.09
C THR A 68 21.58 11.35 7.43
N ASP A 69 21.35 12.66 7.49
CA ASP A 69 20.19 13.33 6.89
C ASP A 69 20.18 13.15 5.36
N GLN A 70 21.34 13.29 4.69
CA GLN A 70 21.46 13.05 3.25
C GLN A 70 21.17 11.59 2.88
N ALA A 71 21.60 10.62 3.69
CA ALA A 71 21.29 9.22 3.46
C ALA A 71 19.78 8.93 3.63
N GLU A 72 19.15 9.54 4.65
CA GLU A 72 17.69 9.45 4.87
C GLU A 72 16.91 10.07 3.70
N GLU A 73 17.30 11.25 3.23
CA GLU A 73 16.67 11.92 2.08
C GLU A 73 16.80 11.11 0.78
N ALA A 74 17.98 10.52 0.54
CA ALA A 74 18.20 9.63 -0.59
C ALA A 74 17.31 8.37 -0.52
N VAL A 75 17.14 7.78 0.67
CA VAL A 75 16.21 6.66 0.88
C VAL A 75 14.76 7.06 0.60
N CYS A 76 14.31 8.22 1.07
CA CYS A 76 12.98 8.74 0.78
C CYS A 76 12.76 8.96 -0.73
N SER A 77 13.76 9.49 -1.42
CA SER A 77 13.73 9.68 -2.88
C SER A 77 13.63 8.35 -3.64
N ILE A 78 14.40 7.33 -3.23
CA ILE A 78 14.30 5.96 -3.77
C ILE A 78 12.89 5.41 -3.61
N GLN A 79 12.29 5.56 -2.43
CA GLN A 79 10.93 5.07 -2.16
C GLN A 79 9.90 5.78 -3.05
N ASN A 80 9.98 7.11 -3.17
CA ASN A 80 9.07 7.89 -4.02
C ASN A 80 9.15 7.49 -5.49
N VAL A 81 10.36 7.32 -6.03
CA VAL A 81 10.58 6.84 -7.40
C VAL A 81 10.01 5.43 -7.58
N THR A 82 10.18 4.55 -6.60
CA THR A 82 9.61 3.19 -6.60
C THR A 82 8.08 3.19 -6.59
N VAL A 83 7.44 4.11 -5.87
CA VAL A 83 5.98 4.29 -5.92
C VAL A 83 5.54 4.67 -7.33
N GLY A 84 6.30 5.53 -8.02
CA GLY A 84 6.08 5.90 -9.41
C GLY A 84 6.10 4.70 -10.35
N TYR A 85 7.11 3.83 -10.25
CA TYR A 85 7.21 2.61 -11.06
C TYR A 85 5.94 1.76 -10.95
N PHE A 86 5.56 1.41 -9.73
CA PHE A 86 4.38 0.56 -9.51
C PHE A 86 3.07 1.25 -9.90
N LYS A 87 3.01 2.58 -9.84
CA LYS A 87 1.83 3.32 -10.29
C LYS A 87 1.62 3.14 -11.80
N GLU A 88 2.69 3.24 -12.60
CA GLU A 88 2.62 3.06 -14.05
C GLU A 88 2.23 1.61 -14.41
N THR A 89 2.88 0.61 -13.79
CA THR A 89 2.60 -0.81 -14.09
C THR A 89 1.17 -1.20 -13.70
N VAL A 90 0.68 -0.74 -12.54
CA VAL A 90 -0.70 -0.96 -12.09
C VAL A 90 -1.70 -0.27 -13.01
N THR A 91 -1.40 0.94 -13.49
CA THR A 91 -2.30 1.69 -14.38
C THR A 91 -2.50 0.94 -15.70
N ALA A 92 -1.41 0.41 -16.28
CA ALA A 92 -1.47 -0.40 -17.49
C ALA A 92 -2.28 -1.69 -17.27
N LEU A 93 -1.99 -2.45 -16.21
CA LEU A 93 -2.75 -3.68 -15.88
C LEU A 93 -4.24 -3.41 -15.62
N ALA A 94 -4.56 -2.31 -14.93
CA ALA A 94 -5.93 -1.94 -14.63
C ALA A 94 -6.71 -1.62 -15.93
N ALA A 95 -6.05 -1.00 -16.91
CA ALA A 95 -6.64 -0.76 -18.23
C ALA A 95 -6.94 -2.08 -18.97
N MET A 96 -5.96 -2.99 -19.04
CA MET A 96 -6.13 -4.31 -19.68
C MET A 96 -7.24 -5.13 -19.02
N HIS A 97 -7.24 -5.19 -17.68
CA HIS A 97 -8.27 -5.90 -16.92
C HIS A 97 -9.66 -5.32 -17.18
N LYS A 98 -9.80 -3.99 -17.12
CA LYS A 98 -11.07 -3.30 -17.37
C LYS A 98 -11.58 -3.52 -18.79
N GLN A 99 -10.69 -3.64 -19.77
CA GLN A 99 -11.04 -3.95 -21.14
C GLN A 99 -11.58 -5.38 -21.27
N MET A 100 -10.89 -6.37 -20.68
CA MET A 100 -11.40 -7.75 -20.67
C MET A 100 -12.73 -7.91 -19.92
N GLU A 101 -12.96 -7.17 -18.83
CA GLU A 101 -14.26 -7.18 -18.14
C GLU A 101 -15.41 -6.66 -19.03
N GLN A 102 -15.12 -5.72 -19.95
CA GLN A 102 -16.11 -5.24 -20.91
C GLN A 102 -16.34 -6.27 -22.01
N ASP A 103 -15.27 -6.90 -22.50
CA ASP A 103 -15.36 -7.95 -23.50
C ASP A 103 -16.14 -9.15 -22.99
N GLN A 104 -15.96 -9.54 -21.72
CA GLN A 104 -16.75 -10.61 -21.08
C GLN A 104 -18.25 -10.37 -21.19
N LYS A 105 -18.70 -9.12 -21.07
CA LYS A 105 -20.12 -8.75 -21.18
C LYS A 105 -20.64 -8.77 -22.61
N ARG A 106 -19.74 -8.66 -23.61
CA ARG A 106 -20.07 -8.62 -25.04
C ARG A 106 -20.09 -10.02 -25.66
N PHE A 107 -19.22 -10.91 -25.21
CA PHE A 107 -19.10 -12.26 -25.76
C PHE A 107 -20.01 -13.27 -25.03
N GLY A 108 -20.56 -14.23 -25.78
CA GLY A 108 -21.33 -15.34 -25.21
C GLY A 108 -20.46 -16.32 -24.42
N GLN A 109 -21.06 -17.05 -23.48
CA GLN A 109 -20.36 -17.92 -22.52
C GLN A 109 -19.45 -18.97 -23.18
N ALA A 110 -19.88 -19.56 -24.30
CA ALA A 110 -19.08 -20.56 -25.04
C ALA A 110 -17.82 -19.94 -25.69
N ALA A 111 -17.94 -18.76 -26.29
CA ALA A 111 -16.79 -18.06 -26.87
C ALA A 111 -15.83 -17.55 -25.78
N TRP A 112 -16.39 -17.07 -24.66
CA TRP A 112 -15.64 -16.54 -23.52
C TRP A 112 -14.86 -17.60 -22.74
N ALA A 113 -15.30 -18.86 -22.76
CA ALA A 113 -14.64 -19.95 -22.02
C ALA A 113 -13.13 -20.05 -22.32
N SER A 114 -12.73 -19.79 -23.57
CA SER A 114 -11.33 -19.77 -23.99
C SER A 114 -10.51 -18.57 -23.46
N ALA A 115 -11.16 -17.46 -23.13
CA ALA A 115 -10.55 -16.22 -22.63
C ALA A 115 -10.61 -16.10 -21.09
N SER A 116 -11.49 -16.85 -20.42
CA SER A 116 -11.64 -16.83 -18.94
C SER A 116 -10.32 -16.98 -18.18
N PRO A 117 -9.40 -17.91 -18.55
CA PRO A 117 -8.13 -18.06 -17.84
C PRO A 117 -7.24 -16.81 -17.90
N ARG A 118 -7.31 -16.05 -18.99
CA ARG A 118 -6.56 -14.79 -19.12
C ARG A 118 -7.11 -13.73 -18.19
N LEU A 119 -8.44 -13.58 -18.09
CA LEU A 119 -9.05 -12.62 -17.16
C LEU A 119 -8.68 -12.93 -15.71
N GLU A 120 -8.74 -14.21 -15.34
CA GLU A 120 -8.32 -14.68 -14.01
C GLU A 120 -6.85 -14.33 -13.73
N ASN A 121 -5.96 -14.53 -14.71
CA ASN A 121 -4.55 -14.18 -14.60
C ASN A 121 -4.33 -12.66 -14.49
N LEU A 122 -5.01 -11.84 -15.30
CA LEU A 122 -4.93 -10.38 -15.20
C LEU A 122 -5.41 -9.87 -13.84
N LYS A 123 -6.49 -10.44 -13.31
CA LYS A 123 -7.00 -10.12 -11.96
C LYS A 123 -5.97 -10.44 -10.88
N TYR A 124 -5.28 -11.58 -10.99
CA TYR A 124 -4.19 -11.96 -10.09
C TYR A 124 -2.99 -11.00 -10.21
N LEU A 125 -2.52 -10.72 -11.43
CA LEU A 125 -1.39 -9.82 -11.68
C LEU A 125 -1.69 -8.40 -11.18
N LEU A 126 -2.89 -7.89 -11.45
CA LEU A 126 -3.33 -6.57 -10.99
C LEU A 126 -3.35 -6.49 -9.47
N ALA A 127 -3.88 -7.50 -8.78
CA ALA A 127 -3.88 -7.54 -7.32
C ALA A 127 -2.46 -7.61 -6.74
N LYS A 128 -1.56 -8.37 -7.38
CA LYS A 128 -0.16 -8.51 -6.99
C LYS A 128 0.61 -7.20 -7.16
N GLU A 129 0.51 -6.54 -8.30
CA GLU A 129 1.18 -5.26 -8.57
C GLU A 129 0.59 -4.14 -7.70
N SER A 130 -0.73 -4.09 -7.53
CA SER A 130 -1.40 -3.12 -6.64
C SER A 130 -0.96 -3.28 -5.19
N LEU A 131 -0.72 -4.51 -4.75
CA LEU A 131 -0.16 -4.77 -3.42
C LEU A 131 1.25 -4.20 -3.26
N GLN A 132 2.11 -4.32 -4.28
CA GLN A 132 3.44 -3.71 -4.25
C GLN A 132 3.37 -2.18 -4.25
N HIS A 133 2.51 -1.60 -5.10
CA HIS A 133 2.26 -0.17 -5.13
C HIS A 133 1.83 0.37 -3.77
N MET A 134 0.84 -0.28 -3.13
CA MET A 134 0.35 0.14 -1.82
C MET A 134 1.38 -0.05 -0.71
N ARG A 135 2.20 -1.11 -0.73
CA ARG A 135 3.29 -1.30 0.24
C ARG A 135 4.38 -0.22 0.10
N ALA A 136 4.75 0.13 -1.13
CA ALA A 136 5.68 1.22 -1.38
C ALA A 136 5.12 2.57 -0.89
N ARG A 137 3.83 2.82 -1.13
CA ARG A 137 3.14 4.03 -0.64
C ARG A 137 3.04 4.05 0.89
N GLU A 138 2.78 2.92 1.53
CA GLU A 138 2.72 2.79 2.99
C GLU A 138 4.06 3.16 3.63
N LEU A 139 5.18 2.73 3.04
CA LEU A 139 6.52 3.10 3.50
C LEU A 139 6.73 4.62 3.43
N CYS A 140 6.39 5.26 2.30
CA CYS A 140 6.52 6.71 2.15
C CYS A 140 5.69 7.48 3.19
N LEU A 141 4.43 7.06 3.42
CA LEU A 141 3.55 7.68 4.41
C LEU A 141 4.05 7.48 5.85
N LYS A 142 4.64 6.32 6.16
CA LYS A 142 5.25 6.07 7.48
C LYS A 142 6.42 7.02 7.73
N HIS A 143 7.29 7.23 6.75
CA HIS A 143 8.40 8.19 6.84
C HIS A 143 7.89 9.61 7.02
N LYS A 144 6.98 10.07 6.14
CA LYS A 144 6.34 11.40 6.24
C LYS A 144 5.75 11.65 7.63
N ARG A 145 5.08 10.65 8.20
CA ARG A 145 4.49 10.76 9.55
C ARG A 145 5.55 10.89 10.65
N VAL A 146 6.68 10.20 10.54
CA VAL A 146 7.82 10.35 11.46
C VAL A 146 8.46 11.73 11.30
N ASP A 147 8.60 12.22 10.07
CA ASP A 147 9.20 13.53 9.79
C ASP A 147 8.34 14.67 10.36
N ILE A 148 7.03 14.61 10.19
CA ILE A 148 6.09 15.58 10.80
C ILE A 148 6.26 15.58 12.33
N ARG A 149 6.43 14.40 12.95
CA ARG A 149 6.65 14.30 14.40
C ARG A 149 7.98 14.93 14.82
N LYS A 150 9.07 14.65 14.10
CA LYS A 150 10.39 15.29 14.35
C LYS A 150 10.29 16.81 14.23
N GLN A 151 9.55 17.33 13.25
CA GLN A 151 9.32 18.77 13.07
C GLN A 151 8.54 19.38 14.22
N MET A 152 7.50 18.71 14.71
CA MET A 152 6.75 19.15 15.91
C MET A 152 7.64 19.20 17.16
N GLU A 153 8.47 18.18 17.38
CA GLU A 153 9.39 18.12 18.52
C GLU A 153 10.39 19.29 18.48
N THR A 154 10.99 19.54 17.31
CA THR A 154 11.94 20.64 17.09
C THR A 154 11.31 22.03 17.35
N LEU A 155 10.06 22.24 16.91
CA LEU A 155 9.34 23.50 17.15
C LEU A 155 8.93 23.68 18.62
N SER A 156 8.67 22.58 19.33
CA SER A 156 8.35 22.62 20.76
C SER A 156 9.54 23.13 21.60
N GLU A 157 10.78 22.82 21.19
CA GLU A 157 12.01 23.28 21.83
C GLU A 157 12.28 24.77 21.56
N GLN A 158 11.89 25.26 20.38
CA GLN A 158 12.16 26.62 19.92
C GLN A 158 11.14 27.66 20.41
N LYS A 159 10.12 27.25 21.19
CA LYS A 159 9.05 28.09 21.79
C LYS A 159 8.76 29.34 20.96
N ASN A 160 7.91 29.30 19.92
CA ASN A 160 7.14 30.50 19.49
C ASN A 160 6.16 30.39 18.30
N ASP A 161 5.89 29.24 17.68
CA ASP A 161 4.93 29.22 16.56
C ASP A 161 3.77 28.23 16.73
N VAL A 162 2.76 28.66 17.50
CA VAL A 162 1.52 27.90 17.73
C VAL A 162 0.80 27.59 16.42
N ALA A 163 0.80 28.53 15.46
CA ALA A 163 0.14 28.34 14.17
C ALA A 163 0.86 27.29 13.31
N GLN A 164 2.20 27.25 13.37
CA GLN A 164 2.97 26.21 12.68
C GLN A 164 2.75 24.82 13.30
N VAL A 165 2.63 24.72 14.62
CA VAL A 165 2.30 23.46 15.31
C VAL A 165 0.90 22.97 14.89
N GLU A 166 -0.11 23.84 14.89
CA GLU A 166 -1.47 23.49 14.45
C GLU A 166 -1.48 22.99 12.99
N LYS A 167 -0.70 23.62 12.10
CA LYS A 167 -0.57 23.17 10.71
C LYS A 167 0.03 21.77 10.63
N LEU A 168 1.11 21.50 11.37
CA LEU A 168 1.73 20.18 11.40
C LEU A 168 0.79 19.13 11.99
N GLU A 169 -0.03 19.49 12.98
CA GLU A 169 -1.04 18.58 13.55
C GLU A 169 -2.06 18.16 12.50
N LEU A 170 -2.56 19.11 11.70
CA LEU A 170 -3.44 18.79 10.57
C LEU A 170 -2.77 17.90 9.53
N GLU A 171 -1.51 18.16 9.19
CA GLU A 171 -0.74 17.32 8.27
C GLU A 171 -0.51 15.90 8.82
N TYR A 172 -0.29 15.78 10.13
CA TYR A 172 -0.15 14.49 10.80
C TYR A 172 -1.46 13.69 10.73
N TYR A 173 -2.61 14.31 11.06
CA TYR A 173 -3.91 13.66 10.96
C TYR A 173 -4.24 13.26 9.52
N GLY A 174 -3.99 14.13 8.54
CA GLY A 174 -4.17 13.83 7.13
C GLY A 174 -3.32 12.62 6.69
N THR A 175 -2.04 12.64 7.05
CA THR A 175 -1.11 11.52 6.75
C THR A 175 -1.55 10.22 7.43
N GLN A 176 -2.08 10.29 8.65
CA GLN A 176 -2.60 9.12 9.38
C GLN A 176 -3.85 8.53 8.72
N LEU A 177 -4.76 9.36 8.22
CA LEU A 177 -5.94 8.89 7.48
C LEU A 177 -5.53 8.24 6.16
N GLU A 178 -4.62 8.85 5.41
CA GLU A 178 -4.06 8.25 4.19
C GLU A 178 -3.39 6.90 4.48
N LEU A 179 -2.68 6.77 5.60
CA LEU A 179 -2.08 5.50 6.01
C LEU A 179 -3.14 4.41 6.21
N TYR A 180 -4.25 4.72 6.86
CA TYR A 180 -5.35 3.76 7.04
C TYR A 180 -6.00 3.38 5.71
N GLU A 181 -6.14 4.31 4.78
CA GLU A 181 -6.66 4.02 3.43
C GLU A 181 -5.72 3.07 2.66
N VAL A 182 -4.41 3.35 2.69
CA VAL A 182 -3.41 2.48 2.05
C VAL A 182 -3.38 1.10 2.70
N GLN A 183 -3.41 1.01 4.03
CA GLN A 183 -3.47 -0.27 4.74
C GLN A 183 -4.74 -1.06 4.42
N PHE A 184 -5.86 -0.37 4.21
CA PHE A 184 -7.11 -1.00 3.80
C PHE A 184 -7.00 -1.58 2.39
N GLU A 185 -6.40 -0.83 1.47
CA GLU A 185 -6.18 -1.29 0.10
C GLU A 185 -5.15 -2.43 0.03
N ILE A 186 -4.12 -2.44 0.89
CA ILE A 186 -3.22 -3.60 1.07
C ILE A 186 -4.03 -4.85 1.41
N LEU A 187 -4.86 -4.78 2.45
CA LEU A 187 -5.67 -5.93 2.89
C LEU A 187 -6.67 -6.37 1.82
N LYS A 188 -7.25 -5.43 1.07
CA LYS A 188 -8.17 -5.74 -0.05
C LYS A 188 -7.45 -6.46 -1.19
N ASN A 189 -6.23 -6.05 -1.53
CA ASN A 189 -5.43 -6.74 -2.55
C ASN A 189 -4.96 -8.13 -2.06
N GLU A 190 -4.57 -8.27 -0.79
CA GLU A 190 -4.26 -9.58 -0.18
C GLU A 190 -5.48 -10.52 -0.21
N GLU A 191 -6.68 -10.00 0.08
CA GLU A 191 -7.93 -10.75 -0.06
C GLU A 191 -8.17 -11.18 -1.51
N MET A 192 -7.98 -10.27 -2.47
CA MET A 192 -8.16 -10.56 -3.89
C MET A 192 -7.23 -11.67 -4.40
N LEU A 193 -5.99 -11.71 -3.92
CA LEU A 193 -5.05 -12.79 -4.21
C LEU A 193 -5.54 -14.15 -3.67
N LEU A 194 -6.17 -14.17 -2.49
CA LEU A 194 -6.77 -15.40 -1.96
C LEU A 194 -8.02 -15.80 -2.74
N VAL A 195 -8.85 -14.83 -3.12
CA VAL A 195 -10.08 -15.07 -3.90
C VAL A 195 -9.76 -15.66 -5.27
N THR A 196 -8.79 -15.09 -5.99
CA THR A 196 -8.35 -15.61 -7.30
C THR A 196 -7.81 -17.04 -7.18
N GLN A 197 -7.00 -17.33 -6.15
CA GLN A 197 -6.54 -18.70 -5.89
C GLN A 197 -7.69 -19.67 -5.56
N LEU A 198 -8.67 -19.23 -4.78
CA LEU A 198 -9.86 -20.01 -4.45
C LEU A 198 -10.72 -20.30 -5.70
N GLU A 199 -10.86 -19.32 -6.59
CA GLU A 199 -11.55 -19.48 -7.88
C GLU A 199 -10.86 -20.56 -8.73
N THR A 200 -9.52 -20.54 -8.82
CA THR A 200 -8.75 -21.58 -9.54
C THR A 200 -8.90 -22.97 -8.90
N LEU A 201 -8.80 -23.09 -7.58
CA LEU A 201 -8.96 -24.39 -6.90
C LEU A 201 -10.37 -24.95 -7.09
N LYS A 202 -11.40 -24.10 -7.03
CA LYS A 202 -12.79 -24.51 -7.29
C LYS A 202 -12.98 -25.01 -8.71
N ARG A 203 -12.36 -24.34 -9.69
CA ARG A 203 -12.37 -24.80 -11.09
C ARG A 203 -11.68 -26.17 -11.24
N GLN A 204 -10.49 -26.35 -10.67
CA GLN A 204 -9.79 -27.64 -10.70
C GLN A 204 -10.60 -28.77 -10.06
N MET A 205 -11.23 -28.50 -8.92
CA MET A 205 -12.11 -29.48 -8.28
C MET A 205 -13.30 -29.84 -9.16
N LYS A 206 -13.89 -28.87 -9.86
CA LYS A 206 -15.00 -29.11 -10.78
C LYS A 206 -14.55 -29.91 -12.00
N GLU A 207 -13.38 -29.63 -12.56
CA GLU A 207 -12.81 -30.38 -13.69
C GLU A 207 -12.60 -31.87 -13.35
N ILE A 208 -12.09 -32.18 -12.15
CA ILE A 208 -11.93 -33.57 -11.69
C ILE A 208 -13.29 -34.23 -11.42
N GLN A 209 -14.28 -33.49 -10.93
CA GLN A 209 -15.62 -34.02 -10.65
C GLN A 209 -16.46 -34.26 -11.91
N ASP A 210 -16.28 -33.41 -12.93
CA ASP A 210 -16.97 -33.49 -14.20
C ASP A 210 -16.25 -34.44 -15.19
N GLU A 211 -15.16 -35.11 -14.77
CA GLU A 211 -14.46 -36.13 -15.55
C GLU A 211 -15.37 -37.36 -15.72
N VAL A 212 -15.94 -37.51 -16.92
CA VAL A 212 -16.85 -38.60 -17.27
C VAL A 212 -16.06 -39.87 -17.55
N ILE A 213 -16.12 -40.85 -16.64
CA ILE A 213 -15.52 -42.17 -16.84
C ILE A 213 -16.56 -43.08 -17.51
N TYR A 214 -16.30 -43.49 -18.75
CA TYR A 214 -17.10 -44.50 -19.45
C TYR A 214 -16.51 -45.89 -19.18
N TYR A 215 -17.28 -46.77 -18.54
CA TYR A 215 -16.89 -48.16 -18.34
C TYR A 215 -17.48 -49.00 -19.47
N ASP A 216 -16.62 -49.61 -20.29
CA ASP A 216 -17.04 -50.63 -21.24
C ASP A 216 -17.18 -51.99 -20.55
N THR A 217 -18.05 -52.87 -21.07
CA THR A 217 -18.25 -54.20 -20.48
C THR A 217 -17.06 -55.10 -20.78
N CYS A 218 -16.40 -55.64 -19.76
CA CYS A 218 -15.24 -56.52 -19.93
C CYS A 218 -15.65 -57.92 -20.43
N GLU A 219 -15.03 -58.37 -21.52
CA GLU A 219 -15.21 -59.68 -22.14
C GLU A 219 -14.02 -60.63 -21.87
N ASN A 220 -12.86 -60.14 -21.40
CA ASN A 220 -11.67 -60.95 -21.13
C ASN A 220 -10.88 -60.54 -19.84
N SER A 221 -9.89 -61.36 -19.47
CA SER A 221 -9.09 -61.17 -18.23
C SER A 221 -8.14 -59.96 -18.29
N GLU A 222 -7.72 -59.54 -19.47
CA GLU A 222 -6.85 -58.36 -19.67
C GLU A 222 -7.65 -57.06 -19.50
N GLU A 223 -8.94 -57.06 -19.90
CA GLU A 223 -9.87 -55.94 -19.67
C GLU A 223 -10.26 -55.79 -18.19
N LEU A 224 -10.25 -56.88 -17.42
CA LEU A 224 -10.44 -56.85 -15.97
C LEU A 224 -9.27 -56.13 -15.26
N GLU A 225 -8.02 -56.39 -15.69
CA GLU A 225 -6.83 -55.67 -15.19
C GLU A 225 -6.85 -54.18 -15.58
N ALA A 226 -7.35 -53.85 -16.78
CA ALA A 226 -7.56 -52.46 -17.20
C ALA A 226 -8.63 -51.75 -16.35
N MET A 227 -9.68 -52.46 -15.91
CA MET A 227 -10.66 -51.92 -14.94
C MET A 227 -10.06 -51.66 -13.56
N ASP A 228 -9.20 -52.54 -13.06
CA ASP A 228 -8.50 -52.34 -11.78
C ASP A 228 -7.61 -51.08 -11.83
N GLN A 229 -6.90 -50.86 -12.95
CA GLN A 229 -6.13 -49.62 -13.18
C GLN A 229 -7.02 -48.37 -13.25
N ALA A 230 -8.22 -48.46 -13.83
CA ALA A 230 -9.20 -47.37 -13.83
C ALA A 230 -9.74 -47.07 -12.42
N LEU A 231 -9.94 -48.09 -11.59
CA LEU A 231 -10.31 -47.96 -10.18
C LEU A 231 -9.20 -47.31 -9.35
N GLU A 232 -7.93 -47.64 -9.59
CA GLU A 232 -6.79 -46.97 -8.96
C GLU A 232 -6.70 -45.50 -9.35
N THR A 233 -6.95 -45.18 -10.62
CA THR A 233 -7.02 -43.80 -11.13
C THR A 233 -8.14 -43.00 -10.47
N SER A 234 -9.33 -43.60 -10.29
CA SER A 234 -10.45 -43.00 -9.55
C SER A 234 -10.17 -42.78 -8.05
N ARG A 235 -9.42 -43.69 -7.41
CA ARG A 235 -8.95 -43.48 -6.03
C ARG A 235 -7.94 -42.35 -5.93
N ALA A 236 -7.04 -42.22 -6.92
CA ALA A 236 -6.08 -41.13 -6.99
C ALA A 236 -6.77 -39.77 -7.18
N SER A 237 -7.78 -39.68 -8.05
CA SER A 237 -8.56 -38.44 -8.26
C SER A 237 -9.35 -38.03 -7.01
N SER A 238 -9.94 -39.00 -6.28
CA SER A 238 -10.59 -38.76 -4.99
C SER A 238 -9.62 -38.20 -3.92
N SER A 239 -8.40 -38.75 -3.85
CA SER A 239 -7.32 -38.24 -2.97
C SER A 239 -6.91 -36.81 -3.34
N GLU A 240 -6.80 -36.50 -4.64
CA GLU A 240 -6.49 -35.17 -5.10
C GLU A 240 -7.57 -34.13 -4.76
N VAL A 241 -8.85 -34.48 -4.93
CA VAL A 241 -9.98 -33.62 -4.53
C VAL A 241 -9.97 -33.36 -3.03
N ALA A 242 -9.62 -34.35 -2.19
CA ALA A 242 -9.50 -34.15 -0.74
C ALA A 242 -8.38 -33.14 -0.40
N ARG A 243 -7.23 -33.21 -1.09
CA ARG A 243 -6.12 -32.26 -0.94
C ARG A 243 -6.54 -30.84 -1.35
N LEU A 244 -7.24 -30.69 -2.48
CA LEU A 244 -7.75 -29.40 -2.96
C LEU A 244 -8.77 -28.80 -1.99
N ARG A 245 -9.64 -29.63 -1.39
CA ARG A 245 -10.58 -29.20 -0.34
C ARG A 245 -9.87 -28.69 0.91
N GLN A 246 -8.84 -29.40 1.38
CA GLN A 246 -8.04 -28.97 2.52
C GLN A 246 -7.37 -27.61 2.26
N LYS A 247 -6.76 -27.44 1.08
CA LYS A 247 -6.14 -26.17 0.67
C LYS A 247 -7.18 -25.03 0.58
N THR A 248 -8.36 -25.32 0.06
CA THR A 248 -9.48 -24.36 0.00
C THR A 248 -9.87 -23.88 1.39
N GLN A 249 -10.04 -24.81 2.35
CA GLN A 249 -10.35 -24.45 3.74
C GLN A 249 -9.26 -23.56 4.37
N GLN A 250 -7.98 -23.86 4.13
CA GLN A 250 -6.87 -23.03 4.63
C GLN A 250 -6.90 -21.60 4.06
N LEU A 251 -7.16 -21.44 2.76
CA LEU A 251 -7.26 -20.13 2.12
C LEU A 251 -8.50 -19.36 2.60
N GLU A 252 -9.62 -20.04 2.82
CA GLU A 252 -10.84 -19.47 3.42
C GLU A 252 -10.59 -18.95 4.85
N THR A 253 -9.86 -19.70 5.68
CA THR A 253 -9.47 -19.22 7.02
C THR A 253 -8.60 -17.98 6.95
N LYS A 254 -7.60 -17.96 6.06
CA LYS A 254 -6.76 -16.78 5.82
C LYS A 254 -7.59 -15.58 5.35
N ARG A 255 -8.57 -15.81 4.46
CA ARG A 255 -9.49 -14.76 3.99
C ARG A 255 -10.31 -14.19 5.16
N GLY A 256 -10.84 -15.05 6.03
CA GLY A 256 -11.58 -14.64 7.23
C GLY A 256 -10.76 -13.74 8.17
N ILE A 257 -9.47 -14.04 8.35
CA ILE A 257 -8.54 -13.22 9.15
C ILE A 257 -8.32 -11.85 8.50
N ILE A 258 -8.20 -11.79 7.17
CA ILE A 258 -8.07 -10.51 6.45
C ILE A 258 -9.36 -9.70 6.58
N CYS A 259 -10.53 -10.32 6.45
CA CYS A 259 -11.82 -9.65 6.61
C CYS A 259 -11.97 -9.01 8.00
N SER A 260 -11.58 -9.72 9.07
CA SER A 260 -11.63 -9.17 10.43
C SER A 260 -10.67 -7.99 10.62
N ARG A 261 -9.45 -8.10 10.06
CA ARG A 261 -8.48 -6.98 10.02
C ARG A 261 -9.02 -5.77 9.27
N ARG A 262 -9.69 -5.96 8.13
CA ARG A 262 -10.32 -4.86 7.37
C ARG A 262 -11.42 -4.17 8.17
N ALA A 263 -12.26 -4.94 8.87
CA ALA A 263 -13.29 -4.37 9.74
C ALA A 263 -12.69 -3.56 10.89
N TYR A 264 -11.65 -4.10 11.55
CA TYR A 264 -10.90 -3.37 12.58
C TYR A 264 -10.32 -2.05 12.06
N LEU A 265 -9.69 -2.08 10.88
CA LEU A 265 -9.08 -0.91 10.30
C LEU A 265 -10.10 0.16 9.90
N ARG A 266 -11.27 -0.25 9.39
CA ARG A 266 -12.39 0.66 9.12
C ARG A 266 -12.81 1.39 10.40
N ASN A 267 -13.02 0.67 11.49
CA ASN A 267 -13.35 1.27 12.79
C ASN A 267 -12.25 2.25 13.27
N LYS A 268 -10.98 1.94 13.03
CA LYS A 268 -9.85 2.83 13.37
C LYS A 268 -9.82 4.10 12.53
N LYS A 269 -10.16 3.99 11.24
CA LYS A 269 -10.31 5.15 10.36
C LYS A 269 -11.44 6.05 10.86
N ASP A 270 -12.62 5.47 11.12
CA ASP A 270 -13.80 6.21 11.58
C ASP A 270 -13.53 6.96 12.89
N GLN A 271 -12.86 6.31 13.86
CA GLN A 271 -12.43 6.93 15.12
C GLN A 271 -11.47 8.12 14.88
N CYS A 272 -10.57 8.00 13.91
CA CYS A 272 -9.61 9.05 13.57
C CYS A 272 -10.30 10.25 12.91
N GLU A 273 -11.24 10.00 11.99
CA GLU A 273 -12.04 11.04 11.35
C GLU A 273 -12.91 11.78 12.37
N GLU A 274 -13.54 11.07 13.30
CA GLU A 274 -14.34 11.67 14.37
C GLU A 274 -13.47 12.54 15.30
N SER A 275 -12.30 12.03 15.70
CA SER A 275 -11.35 12.78 16.53
C SER A 275 -10.88 14.08 15.85
N GLN A 276 -10.57 14.02 14.55
CA GLN A 276 -10.18 15.20 13.78
C GLN A 276 -11.33 16.21 13.67
N ARG A 277 -12.55 15.75 13.41
CA ARG A 277 -13.74 16.61 13.36
C ARG A 277 -13.99 17.32 14.68
N LEU A 278 -13.90 16.60 15.80
CA LEU A 278 -14.07 17.17 17.13
C LEU A 278 -13.03 18.26 17.42
N ARG A 279 -11.77 18.02 17.06
CA ARG A 279 -10.69 19.01 17.21
C ARG A 279 -10.94 20.28 16.40
N ILE A 280 -11.39 20.14 15.15
CA ILE A 280 -11.72 21.30 14.30
C ILE A 280 -12.90 22.07 14.89
N GLN A 281 -13.94 21.39 15.39
CA GLN A 281 -15.09 22.04 16.03
C GLN A 281 -14.67 22.83 17.28
N GLN A 282 -13.86 22.24 18.16
CA GLN A 282 -13.34 22.91 19.36
C GLN A 282 -12.52 24.17 19.02
N ALA A 283 -11.69 24.11 17.99
CA ALA A 283 -10.92 25.26 17.53
C ALA A 283 -11.82 26.38 16.98
N GLN A 284 -12.86 26.03 16.22
CA GLN A 284 -13.86 26.99 15.71
C GLN A 284 -14.66 27.64 16.83
N GLU A 285 -15.10 26.87 17.83
CA GLU A 285 -15.82 27.39 18.98
C GLU A 285 -14.94 28.36 19.77
N THR A 286 -13.70 27.97 20.07
CA THR A 286 -12.73 28.82 20.78
C THR A 286 -12.48 30.12 20.04
N THR A 287 -12.36 30.06 18.71
CA THR A 287 -12.21 31.25 17.85
C THR A 287 -13.45 32.15 17.91
N ARG A 288 -14.66 31.56 17.85
CA ARG A 288 -15.92 32.32 17.97
C ARG A 288 -16.05 33.00 19.33
N TYR A 289 -15.74 32.29 20.42
CA TYR A 289 -15.73 32.87 21.76
C TYR A 289 -14.73 34.03 21.85
N PHE A 290 -13.51 33.85 21.34
CA PHE A 290 -12.51 34.92 21.31
C PHE A 290 -12.99 36.15 20.53
N GLN A 291 -13.56 35.95 19.34
CA GLN A 291 -14.12 37.04 18.53
C GLN A 291 -15.28 37.76 19.24
N GLN A 292 -16.16 37.04 19.91
CA GLN A 292 -17.25 37.64 20.69
C GLN A 292 -16.70 38.48 21.85
N HIS A 293 -15.77 37.94 22.64
CA HIS A 293 -15.12 38.69 23.73
C HIS A 293 -14.37 39.92 23.22
N HIS A 294 -13.63 39.78 22.11
CA HIS A 294 -12.91 40.89 21.49
C HIS A 294 -13.85 41.98 20.96
N ASN A 295 -14.94 41.60 20.29
CA ASN A 295 -15.96 42.54 19.81
C ASN A 295 -16.61 43.29 20.98
N ILE A 296 -16.95 42.59 22.07
CA ILE A 296 -17.48 43.22 23.29
C ILE A 296 -16.46 44.20 23.87
N GLN A 297 -15.18 43.81 23.94
CA GLN A 297 -14.11 44.69 24.44
C GLN A 297 -13.94 45.94 23.57
N ILE A 298 -13.96 45.82 22.24
CA ILE A 298 -13.91 46.96 21.31
C ILE A 298 -15.11 47.88 21.53
N VAL A 299 -16.32 47.33 21.64
CA VAL A 299 -17.54 48.12 21.87
C VAL A 299 -17.46 48.87 23.21
N CYS A 300 -17.00 48.21 24.27
CA CYS A 300 -16.75 48.85 25.56
C CYS A 300 -15.71 49.96 25.44
N MET A 301 -14.56 49.72 24.81
CA MET A 301 -13.52 50.76 24.63
C MET A 301 -14.02 51.96 23.81
N LYS A 302 -14.87 51.75 22.80
CA LYS A 302 -15.49 52.83 22.03
C LYS A 302 -16.44 53.66 22.89
N LYS A 303 -17.30 53.03 23.70
CA LYS A 303 -18.19 53.73 24.64
C LYS A 303 -17.39 54.58 25.65
N TRP A 304 -16.34 54.01 26.23
CA TRP A 304 -15.45 54.70 27.16
C TRP A 304 -14.74 55.91 26.53
N LYS A 305 -14.40 55.87 25.24
CA LYS A 305 -13.82 57.03 24.53
C LYS A 305 -14.84 58.14 24.30
N VAL A 306 -16.05 57.78 23.88
CA VAL A 306 -17.14 58.75 23.67
C VAL A 306 -17.53 59.42 24.99
N GLU A 307 -17.61 58.68 26.10
CA GLU A 307 -17.90 59.23 27.42
C GLU A 307 -16.80 60.17 27.94
N ARG A 308 -15.54 60.03 27.51
CA ARG A 308 -14.47 61.00 27.83
C ARG A 308 -14.51 62.25 26.97
N GLU A 309 -14.91 62.14 25.70
CA GLU A 309 -15.02 63.29 24.79
C GLU A 309 -16.21 64.20 25.15
N PHE A 310 -17.24 63.67 25.81
CA PHE A 310 -18.37 64.45 26.35
C PHE A 310 -18.12 65.07 27.73
N CYS A 311 -16.98 64.79 28.37
CA CYS A 311 -16.60 65.32 29.68
C CYS A 311 -15.56 66.46 29.63
N PHE A 312 -15.31 67.04 28.44
CA PHE A 312 -14.55 68.27 28.22
C PHE A 312 -15.41 69.32 27.52
#